data_AF-A0A946TNR9-F1
#
_entry.id   AF-A0A946TNR9-F1
#
_cell.length_a   1.000
_cell.length_b   1.000
_cell.length_c   1.000
_cell.angle_alpha   90.00
_cell.angle_beta   90.00
_cell.angle_gamma   90.00
#
_symmetry.space_group_name_H-M   'P 1'
#
loop_
_entity.id
_entity.type
_entity.pdbx_description
1 polymer ?
#
loop_
_entity_poly.entity_id
_entity_poly.type
_entity_poly.pdbx_seq_one_letter_code
_entity_poly.pdbx_strand_id
1 'polypeptide(L)' 'MIKINKNPSENIGGVQSVEVGTRVLLAVKSGGGPMGLKSVASKADLPPANTRRYLVSLIRSG' A
#
# COMPACT_ATOMS: atom_id res chain seq x y z
N MET A 1 6.13 5.48 33.36
CA MET A 1 5.52 5.15 32.06
C MET A 1 6.47 5.63 30.97
N ILE A 2 7.31 4.73 30.46
CA ILE A 2 8.38 5.07 29.50
C ILE A 2 7.75 5.23 28.11
N LYS A 3 7.79 6.44 27.55
CA LYS A 3 7.46 6.67 26.14
C LYS A 3 8.62 6.15 25.30
N ILE A 4 8.44 5.02 24.62
CA ILE A 4 9.41 4.51 23.64
C ILE A 4 9.35 5.45 22.42
N ASN A 5 10.33 6.34 22.32
CA ASN A 5 10.53 7.20 21.17
C ASN A 5 11.19 6.34 20.08
N LYS A 6 10.44 5.96 19.03
CA LYS A 6 10.99 5.17 17.93
C LYS A 6 11.96 6.06 17.16
N ASN A 7 13.27 5.79 17.26
CA ASN A 7 14.30 6.53 16.55
C ASN A 7 14.03 6.51 15.03
N PRO A 8 14.20 7.63 14.31
CA PRO A 8 13.95 7.72 12.86
C PRO A 8 14.91 6.86 12.01
N SER A 9 15.91 6.22 12.63
CA SER A 9 16.94 5.38 12.02
C SER A 9 16.65 3.86 12.02
N GLU A 10 15.44 3.41 12.37
CA GLU A 10 15.00 2.04 12.03
C GLU A 10 14.38 1.94 10.63
N ASN A 11 14.71 2.88 9.73
CA ASN A 11 14.50 2.72 8.29
C ASN A 11 15.71 1.99 7.70
N ILE A 12 15.68 0.66 7.80
CA ILE A 12 16.47 -0.20 6.90
C ILE A 12 16.11 0.23 5.47
N GLY A 13 17.10 0.53 4.62
CA GLY A 13 16.96 1.30 3.36
C GLY A 13 16.03 0.71 2.29
N GLY A 14 14.72 0.70 2.55
CA GLY A 14 13.65 0.31 1.63
C GLY A 14 13.07 1.52 0.90
N VAL A 15 12.50 1.26 -0.29
CA VAL A 15 11.76 2.27 -1.05
C VAL A 15 10.30 2.15 -0.67
N GLN A 16 9.81 3.05 0.19
CA GLN A 16 8.45 3.00 0.74
C GLN A 16 7.36 2.89 -0.35
N SER A 17 7.52 3.55 -1.49
CA SER A 17 6.57 3.47 -2.60
C SER A 17 6.47 2.05 -3.21
N VAL A 18 7.58 1.30 -3.23
CA VAL A 18 7.61 -0.09 -3.69
C VAL A 18 6.86 -0.99 -2.72
N GLU A 19 7.08 -0.80 -1.41
CA GLU A 19 6.38 -1.57 -0.38
C GLU A 19 4.86 -1.32 -0.42
N VAL A 20 4.46 -0.05 -0.53
CA VAL A 20 3.04 0.33 -0.61
C VAL A 20 2.40 -0.17 -1.91
N GLY A 21 3.09 -0.02 -3.04
CA GLY A 21 2.62 -0.53 -4.33
C GLY A 21 2.44 -2.06 -4.32
N THR A 22 3.37 -2.79 -3.70
CA THR A 22 3.29 -4.25 -3.54
C THR A 22 2.09 -4.65 -2.68
N ARG A 23 1.81 -3.94 -1.58
CA ARG A 23 0.59 -4.21 -0.79
C ARG A 23 -0.69 -4.01 -1.60
N VAL A 24 -0.75 -2.96 -2.42
CA VAL A 24 -1.90 -2.73 -3.32
C VAL A 24 -2.05 -3.86 -4.33
N LEU A 25 -0.96 -4.35 -4.94
CA LEU A 25 -0.99 -5.50 -5.85
C LEU A 25 -1.51 -6.77 -5.16
N LEU A 26 -1.02 -7.07 -3.96
CA LEU A 26 -1.47 -8.22 -3.19
C LEU A 26 -2.96 -8.13 -2.82
N ALA A 27 -3.43 -6.94 -2.47
CA ALA A 27 -4.85 -6.69 -2.21
C ALA A 27 -5.73 -7.01 -3.42
N VAL A 28 -5.33 -6.59 -4.62
CA VAL A 28 -6.03 -6.91 -5.88
C VAL A 28 -5.96 -8.42 -6.17
N LYS A 29 -4.78 -9.04 -6.07
CA LYS A 29 -4.59 -10.49 -6.29
C LYS A 29 -5.51 -11.32 -5.39
N SER A 30 -5.67 -10.92 -4.13
CA SER A 30 -6.53 -11.63 -3.17
C SER A 30 -8.03 -11.56 -3.49
N GLY A 31 -8.46 -10.74 -4.45
CA GLY A 31 -9.86 -10.60 -4.85
C GLY A 31 -10.38 -11.69 -5.78
N GLY A 32 -9.49 -12.36 -6.53
CA GLY A 32 -9.88 -13.41 -7.49
C GLY A 32 -10.71 -12.91 -8.68
N GLY A 33 -10.84 -11.60 -8.89
CA GLY A 33 -11.68 -11.01 -9.95
C GLY A 33 -11.77 -9.48 -9.83
N PRO A 34 -12.67 -8.84 -10.59
CA PRO A 34 -12.90 -7.40 -10.50
C PRO A 34 -13.22 -6.97 -9.06
N MET A 35 -12.53 -5.93 -8.58
CA MET A 35 -12.70 -5.40 -7.23
C MET A 35 -13.03 -3.91 -7.25
N GLY A 36 -13.98 -3.50 -6.40
CA GLY A 36 -14.25 -2.09 -6.15
C GLY A 36 -13.11 -1.41 -5.38
N LEU A 37 -12.84 -0.13 -5.70
CA LEU A 37 -11.74 0.64 -5.10
C LEU A 37 -11.75 0.64 -3.56
N LYS A 38 -12.93 0.75 -2.93
CA LYS A 38 -13.06 0.72 -1.47
C LYS A 38 -12.58 -0.61 -0.86
N SER A 39 -12.86 -1.73 -1.54
CA SER A 39 -12.43 -3.05 -1.09
C SER A 39 -10.92 -3.19 -1.20
N VAL A 40 -10.31 -2.76 -2.31
CA VAL A 40 -8.86 -2.75 -2.48
C VAL A 40 -8.19 -1.86 -1.43
N ALA A 41 -8.74 -0.66 -1.20
CA ALA A 41 -8.23 0.29 -0.21
C ALA A 41 -8.24 -0.28 1.21
N SER A 42 -9.36 -0.90 1.61
CA SER A 42 -9.48 -1.59 2.90
C SER A 42 -8.49 -2.74 3.04
N LYS A 43 -8.32 -3.58 2.01
CA LYS A 43 -7.37 -4.70 2.03
C LYS A 43 -5.90 -4.26 2.03
N ALA A 44 -5.60 -3.12 1.41
CA ALA A 44 -4.25 -2.57 1.33
C ALA A 44 -3.87 -1.71 2.54
N ASP A 45 -4.80 -1.49 3.47
CA ASP A 45 -4.67 -0.56 4.60
C ASP A 45 -4.26 0.86 4.13
N LEU A 46 -5.00 1.39 3.15
CA LEU A 46 -4.74 2.68 2.54
C LEU A 46 -6.02 3.49 2.35
N PRO A 47 -5.96 4.83 2.48
CA PRO A 47 -7.06 5.70 2.07
C PRO A 47 -7.37 5.53 0.57
N PRO A 48 -8.66 5.53 0.15
CA PRO A 48 -9.04 5.29 -1.26
C PRO A 48 -8.34 6.22 -2.26
N ALA A 49 -8.11 7.49 -1.91
CA ALA A 49 -7.41 8.45 -2.77
C ALA A 49 -5.96 8.02 -3.04
N ASN A 50 -5.25 7.53 -2.02
CA ASN A 50 -3.88 7.02 -2.16
C ASN A 50 -3.87 5.70 -2.92
N THR A 51 -4.79 4.77 -2.60
CA THR A 51 -4.93 3.51 -3.34
C THR A 51 -5.12 3.75 -4.83
N ARG A 52 -5.97 4.70 -5.22
CA ARG A 52 -6.16 5.06 -6.64
C ARG A 52 -4.87 5.51 -7.31
N ARG A 53 -4.04 6.34 -6.65
CA ARG A 53 -2.76 6.80 -7.20
C ARG A 53 -1.82 5.64 -7.49
N TYR A 54 -1.71 4.70 -6.55
CA TYR A 54 -0.90 3.49 -6.74
C TYR A 54 -1.46 2.59 -7.84
N LEU A 55 -2.78 2.35 -7.88
CA LEU A 55 -3.41 1.58 -8.94
C LEU A 55 -3.16 2.19 -10.33
N VAL A 56 -3.30 3.50 -10.48
CA VAL A 56 -2.99 4.19 -11.74
C VAL A 56 -1.51 4.04 -12.11
N SER A 57 -0.60 4.19 -11.15
CA SER A 57 0.83 4.00 -11.40
C SER A 57 1.14 2.56 -11.84
N LEU A 58 0.55 1.58 -11.17
CA LEU A 58 0.76 0.16 -11.48
C LEU A 58 0.24 -0.17 -12.88
N ILE A 59 -0.99 0.23 -13.21
CA ILE A 59 -1.59 0.04 -14.55
C ILE A 59 -0.74 0.68 -15.65
N ARG A 60 -0.11 1.83 -15.38
CA ARG A 60 0.78 2.51 -16.35
C ARG A 60 2.12 1.80 -16.49
N SER A 61 2.50 0.98 -15.53
CA SER A 61 3.75 0.22 -15.52
C SER A 61 3.60 -1.18 -16.11
N GLY A 62 2.39 -1.75 -16.18
CA GLY A 62 2.08 -3.06 -16.78
C GLY A 62 0.87 -3.74 -16.15
#